data_AF-A0AA88NIZ4-F1
#
_entry.id   AF-A0AA88NIZ4-F1
#
_cell.length_a   1.000
_cell.length_b   1.000
_cell.length_c   1.000
_cell.angle_alpha   90.00
_cell.angle_beta   90.00
_cell.angle_gamma   90.00
#
_symmetry.space_group_name_H-M   'P 1'
#
loop_
_entity.id
_entity.type
_entity.pdbx_description
1 polymer ?
#
loop_
_entity_poly.entity_id
_entity_poly.type
_entity_poly.pdbx_seq_one_letter_code
_entity_poly.pdbx_strand_id
1 'polypeptide(L)'
;MAGKVPALPESFAPSPDSVFSDQFGFYSLDSNVPGLSKVILDNLNMKDFSEYRAALEGRGKVGFSSHKEMFQKMEETFKFCACCSKLPRDLPDPSVLRRCAKCLNVYYCSKECQKKDWSLHKKFCKKLRMVAIDRLVDWLLHTGDLPFPTETWTHPAKEVQCWDDWLTMQSDLKARMESILSGSNMTDLWTNACRPRPEEPELCDSLWRVCSEFLSRPLTIGLGIQMFRLEPYSRPLTIHLVGAGHNETLGARTTDLDELSRMFPGHQGLEVVMVGPEVVKGPIMRPPLKAFGPRGRVYISAYKGLYHEFWEELVEKREAARPDLVVGFHPGFHASQGLGEGWMPTLLLLRDYCIPSMFTMYNDEELKYSVQILLELEMDIKGTGPNPFSSQKPEQVQSSPNKELSYCNAFYLNFQGLLEDKLDEED
;
A
#
# COMPACT_ATOMS: atom_id res chain seq x y z
N MET A 1 -23.93 -28.73 -23.89
CA MET A 1 -24.13 -28.77 -22.43
C MET A 1 -22.89 -28.18 -21.79
N ALA A 2 -23.02 -27.04 -21.12
CA ALA A 2 -21.90 -26.37 -20.46
C ALA A 2 -21.49 -27.21 -19.25
N GLY A 3 -20.28 -27.75 -19.26
CA GLY A 3 -19.69 -28.36 -18.06
C GLY A 3 -19.54 -27.28 -17.01
N LYS A 4 -20.10 -27.51 -15.81
CA LYS A 4 -19.80 -26.67 -14.64
C LYS A 4 -18.29 -26.72 -14.42
N VAL A 5 -17.64 -25.57 -14.48
CA VAL A 5 -16.26 -25.41 -14.00
C VAL A 5 -16.27 -25.83 -12.52
N PRO A 6 -15.31 -26.65 -12.05
CA PRO A 6 -15.29 -27.10 -10.66
C PRO A 6 -15.24 -25.90 -9.72
N ALA A 7 -15.91 -26.00 -8.57
CA ALA A 7 -15.69 -25.07 -7.47
C ALA A 7 -14.19 -25.07 -7.11
N LEU A 8 -13.69 -23.92 -6.65
CA LEU A 8 -12.32 -23.79 -6.15
C LEU A 8 -12.05 -24.88 -5.08
N PRO A 9 -10.86 -25.50 -5.05
CA PRO A 9 -10.49 -26.40 -3.96
C PRO A 9 -10.62 -25.67 -2.61
N GLU A 10 -11.08 -26.36 -1.56
CA GLU A 10 -11.27 -25.78 -0.21
C GLU A 10 -10.03 -25.03 0.32
N SER A 11 -8.83 -25.41 -0.14
CA SER A 11 -7.56 -24.73 0.20
C SER A 11 -7.43 -23.28 -0.29
N PHE A 12 -8.33 -22.81 -1.18
CA PHE A 12 -8.33 -21.44 -1.70
C PHE A 12 -9.38 -20.53 -1.05
N ALA A 13 -10.29 -21.09 -0.24
CA ALA A 13 -11.21 -20.27 0.54
C ALA A 13 -10.46 -19.67 1.75
N PRO A 14 -10.65 -18.37 2.06
CA PRO A 14 -10.18 -17.82 3.32
C PRO A 14 -10.87 -18.55 4.48
N SER A 15 -10.10 -18.98 5.48
CA SER A 15 -10.62 -19.51 6.74
C SER A 15 -10.77 -18.38 7.77
N PRO A 16 -11.54 -18.56 8.85
CA PRO A 16 -11.56 -17.62 9.97
C PRO A 16 -10.15 -17.27 10.47
N ASP A 17 -9.24 -18.25 10.46
CA ASP A 17 -7.84 -18.14 10.84
C ASP A 17 -6.93 -17.51 9.76
N SER A 18 -7.45 -17.11 8.59
CA SER A 18 -6.60 -16.59 7.51
C SER A 18 -6.18 -15.15 7.81
N VAL A 19 -5.10 -14.99 8.57
CA VAL A 19 -4.49 -13.68 8.89
C VAL A 19 -3.81 -13.04 7.66
N PHE A 20 -3.76 -13.75 6.53
CA PHE A 20 -2.94 -13.38 5.36
C PHE A 20 -3.73 -12.63 4.29
N SER A 21 -3.31 -11.40 4.00
CA SER A 21 -3.95 -10.50 3.03
C SER A 21 -3.95 -11.07 1.62
N ASP A 22 -2.87 -11.76 1.23
CA ASP A 22 -2.73 -12.34 -0.11
C ASP A 22 -3.73 -13.47 -0.39
N GLN A 23 -4.09 -14.28 0.62
CA GLN A 23 -5.05 -15.38 0.42
C GLN A 23 -6.44 -14.83 0.10
N PHE A 24 -6.87 -13.79 0.81
CA PHE A 24 -8.07 -13.03 0.49
C PHE A 24 -7.97 -12.37 -0.90
N GLY A 25 -6.80 -11.83 -1.25
CA GLY A 25 -6.51 -11.28 -2.57
C GLY A 25 -6.77 -12.30 -3.69
N PHE A 26 -6.16 -13.48 -3.60
CA PHE A 26 -6.32 -14.57 -4.58
C PHE A 26 -7.76 -15.06 -4.69
N TYR A 27 -8.47 -15.20 -3.56
CA TYR A 27 -9.90 -15.56 -3.55
C TYR A 27 -10.76 -14.49 -4.24
N SER A 28 -10.51 -13.21 -3.97
CA SER A 28 -11.20 -12.08 -4.60
C SER A 28 -10.93 -12.00 -6.10
N LEU A 29 -9.71 -12.30 -6.54
CA LEU A 29 -9.36 -12.38 -7.97
C LEU A 29 -10.22 -13.43 -8.69
N ASP A 30 -10.29 -14.64 -8.15
CA ASP A 30 -11.03 -15.74 -8.78
C ASP A 30 -12.55 -15.59 -8.71
N SER A 31 -13.06 -14.98 -7.63
CA SER A 31 -14.48 -14.68 -7.49
C SER A 31 -14.97 -13.72 -8.57
N ASN A 32 -14.12 -12.78 -9.00
CA ASN A 32 -14.43 -11.80 -10.04
C ASN A 32 -14.05 -12.30 -11.46
N VAL A 33 -12.94 -13.02 -11.57
CA VAL A 33 -12.39 -13.58 -12.83
C VAL A 33 -11.94 -15.03 -12.60
N PRO A 34 -12.82 -16.02 -12.86
CA PRO A 34 -12.55 -17.42 -12.53
C PRO A 34 -11.23 -17.97 -13.08
N GLY A 35 -10.31 -18.30 -12.18
CA GLY A 35 -9.00 -18.90 -12.46
C GLY A 35 -7.95 -17.90 -12.94
N LEU A 36 -8.11 -16.62 -12.59
CA LEU A 36 -7.09 -15.58 -12.74
C LEU A 36 -5.92 -15.81 -11.79
N SER A 37 -6.18 -16.30 -10.57
CA SER A 37 -5.14 -16.69 -9.61
C SER A 37 -4.12 -17.66 -10.24
N LYS A 38 -4.63 -18.66 -10.97
CA LYS A 38 -3.83 -19.66 -11.67
C LYS A 38 -2.97 -19.04 -12.75
N VAL A 39 -3.48 -18.05 -13.49
CA VAL A 39 -2.67 -17.33 -14.49
C VAL A 39 -1.49 -16.61 -13.83
N ILE A 40 -1.72 -15.99 -12.67
CA ILE A 40 -0.66 -15.33 -11.91
C ILE A 40 0.40 -16.34 -11.48
N LEU A 41 -0.02 -17.48 -10.88
CA LEU A 41 0.91 -18.53 -10.45
C LEU A 41 1.69 -19.13 -11.62
N ASP A 42 1.01 -19.49 -12.72
CA ASP A 42 1.64 -20.03 -13.92
C ASP A 42 2.70 -19.06 -14.47
N ASN A 43 2.41 -17.76 -14.49
CA ASN A 43 3.35 -16.73 -14.95
C ASN A 43 4.53 -16.54 -14.02
N LEU A 44 4.34 -16.74 -12.71
CA LEU A 44 5.42 -16.76 -11.74
C LEU A 44 6.18 -18.10 -11.69
N ASN A 45 5.78 -19.08 -12.52
CA ASN A 45 6.26 -20.46 -12.52
C ASN A 45 6.07 -21.17 -11.15
N MET A 46 4.94 -20.93 -10.49
CA MET A 46 4.59 -21.48 -9.19
C MET A 46 3.44 -22.48 -9.29
N LYS A 47 3.49 -23.55 -8.50
CA LYS A 47 2.45 -24.59 -8.52
C LYS A 47 1.20 -24.18 -7.78
N ASP A 48 1.37 -23.49 -6.66
CA ASP A 48 0.29 -23.15 -5.74
C ASP A 48 0.66 -21.93 -4.89
N PHE A 49 -0.29 -21.52 -4.07
CA PHE A 49 -0.17 -20.39 -3.17
C PHE A 49 0.93 -20.56 -2.11
N SER A 50 1.30 -21.80 -1.74
CA SER A 50 2.37 -22.03 -0.77
C SER A 50 3.74 -21.67 -1.34
N GLU A 51 3.99 -21.95 -2.63
CA GLU A 51 5.21 -21.51 -3.32
C GLU A 51 5.24 -19.98 -3.49
N TYR A 52 4.10 -19.34 -3.75
CA TYR A 52 3.97 -17.87 -3.79
C TYR A 52 4.32 -17.23 -2.45
N ARG A 53 3.69 -17.70 -1.37
CA ARG A 53 3.98 -17.22 -0.01
C ARG A 53 5.44 -17.45 0.37
N ALA A 54 5.98 -18.63 0.06
CA ALA A 54 7.38 -18.93 0.35
C ALA A 54 8.32 -17.96 -0.37
N ALA A 55 8.05 -17.62 -1.63
CA ALA A 55 8.83 -16.64 -2.38
C ALA A 55 8.78 -15.24 -1.76
N LEU A 56 7.61 -14.76 -1.32
CA LEU A 56 7.47 -13.49 -0.61
C LEU A 56 8.27 -13.46 0.69
N GLU A 57 8.40 -14.58 1.39
CA GLU A 57 9.19 -14.69 2.62
C GLU A 57 10.71 -14.86 2.36
N GLY A 58 11.15 -14.69 1.10
CA GLY A 58 12.54 -14.89 0.67
C GLY A 58 12.95 -16.36 0.58
N ARG A 59 11.99 -17.29 0.64
CA ARG A 59 12.17 -18.74 0.52
C ARG A 59 11.66 -19.24 -0.84
N GLY A 60 12.32 -18.81 -1.90
CA GLY A 60 11.95 -19.20 -3.26
C GLY A 60 12.70 -18.36 -4.28
N LYS A 61 12.59 -18.71 -5.56
CA LYS A 61 13.10 -17.87 -6.65
C LYS A 61 11.95 -17.53 -7.58
N VAL A 62 11.56 -16.25 -7.59
CA VAL A 62 10.86 -15.67 -8.74
C VAL A 62 11.94 -15.20 -9.68
N GLY A 63 12.08 -15.88 -10.81
CA GLY A 63 13.11 -15.57 -11.78
C GLY A 63 12.49 -15.41 -13.15
N PHE A 64 12.70 -14.24 -13.76
CA PHE A 64 12.44 -14.03 -15.17
C PHE A 64 13.78 -14.09 -15.92
N SER A 65 13.80 -14.66 -17.12
CA SER A 65 15.01 -14.75 -17.95
C SER A 65 15.44 -13.38 -18.50
N SER A 66 14.52 -12.42 -18.57
CA SER A 66 14.76 -11.03 -19.00
C SER A 66 13.68 -10.09 -18.47
N HIS A 67 13.96 -8.77 -18.42
CA HIS A 67 12.95 -7.76 -18.12
C HIS A 67 11.78 -7.79 -19.11
N LYS A 68 12.06 -8.08 -20.39
CA LYS A 68 11.03 -8.25 -21.41
C LYS A 68 10.05 -9.38 -21.07
N GLU A 69 10.55 -10.54 -20.64
CA GLU A 69 9.71 -11.65 -20.20
C GLU A 69 8.87 -11.26 -18.98
N MET A 70 9.47 -10.60 -17.98
CA MET A 70 8.78 -10.10 -16.79
C MET A 70 7.58 -9.22 -17.17
N PHE A 71 7.79 -8.18 -17.97
CA PHE A 71 6.71 -7.27 -18.38
C PHE A 71 5.63 -7.99 -19.19
N GLN A 72 6.00 -8.94 -20.05
CA GLN A 72 5.04 -9.73 -20.80
C GLN A 72 4.15 -10.58 -19.87
N LYS A 73 4.76 -11.29 -18.93
CA LYS A 73 4.07 -12.14 -17.95
C LYS A 73 3.19 -11.32 -17.00
N MET A 74 3.66 -10.16 -16.56
CA MET A 74 2.84 -9.21 -15.80
C MET A 74 1.62 -8.76 -16.61
N GLU A 75 1.79 -8.38 -17.87
CA GLU A 75 0.70 -7.95 -18.75
C GLU A 75 -0.35 -9.06 -18.98
N GLU A 76 0.08 -10.32 -19.07
CA GLU A 76 -0.81 -11.48 -19.23
C GLU A 76 -1.79 -11.65 -18.08
N THR A 77 -1.44 -11.21 -16.88
CA THR A 77 -2.36 -11.21 -15.73
C THR A 77 -3.52 -10.22 -15.90
N PHE A 78 -3.41 -9.25 -16.82
CA PHE A 78 -4.49 -8.29 -17.14
C PHE A 78 -5.30 -8.72 -18.37
N LYS A 79 -4.93 -9.81 -19.06
CA LYS A 79 -5.58 -10.26 -20.29
C LYS A 79 -6.83 -11.11 -20.02
N PHE A 80 -7.91 -10.47 -19.60
CA PHE A 80 -9.24 -11.09 -19.56
C PHE A 80 -10.29 -10.09 -20.06
N CYS A 81 -11.45 -10.58 -20.50
CA CYS A 81 -12.50 -9.68 -20.99
C CYS A 81 -13.15 -8.92 -19.82
N ALA A 82 -13.01 -7.59 -19.78
CA ALA A 82 -13.61 -6.75 -18.75
C ALA A 82 -15.15 -6.80 -18.70
N CYS A 83 -15.80 -7.29 -19.76
CA CYS A 83 -17.26 -7.40 -19.83
C CYS A 83 -17.80 -8.77 -19.38
N CYS A 84 -17.07 -9.86 -19.61
CA CYS A 84 -17.57 -11.23 -19.39
C CYS A 84 -16.63 -12.12 -18.58
N SER A 85 -15.55 -11.55 -18.06
CA SER A 85 -14.54 -12.20 -17.22
C SER A 85 -13.85 -13.43 -17.81
N LYS A 86 -14.01 -13.68 -19.12
CA LYS A 86 -13.35 -14.81 -19.78
C LYS A 86 -11.85 -14.56 -19.95
N LEU A 87 -11.07 -15.56 -19.57
CA LEU A 87 -9.62 -15.61 -19.81
C LEU A 87 -9.32 -16.10 -21.23
N PRO A 88 -8.07 -15.95 -21.71
CA PRO A 88 -7.72 -16.30 -23.09
C PRO A 88 -7.97 -17.78 -23.40
N ARG A 89 -7.74 -18.68 -22.43
CA ARG A 89 -7.99 -20.12 -22.53
C ARG A 89 -9.46 -20.50 -22.68
N ASP A 90 -10.39 -19.62 -22.28
CA ASP A 90 -11.83 -19.85 -22.30
C ASP A 90 -12.49 -19.28 -23.57
N LEU A 91 -11.68 -18.82 -24.52
CA LEU A 91 -12.12 -18.24 -25.78
C LEU A 91 -11.83 -19.17 -26.95
N PRO A 92 -12.67 -19.12 -28.01
CA PRO A 92 -12.44 -19.93 -29.21
C PRO A 92 -11.10 -19.65 -29.88
N ASP A 93 -10.65 -18.39 -29.83
CA ASP A 93 -9.34 -17.96 -30.29
C ASP A 93 -8.80 -16.92 -29.30
N PRO A 94 -7.70 -17.20 -28.58
CA PRO A 94 -7.07 -16.25 -27.65
C PRO A 94 -6.67 -14.91 -28.28
N SER A 95 -6.40 -14.89 -29.60
CA SER A 95 -5.91 -13.71 -30.32
C SER A 95 -6.98 -12.61 -30.49
N VAL A 96 -8.25 -12.94 -30.20
CA VAL A 96 -9.38 -12.00 -30.31
C VAL A 96 -9.42 -10.98 -29.18
N LEU A 97 -8.68 -11.19 -28.08
CA LEU A 97 -8.61 -10.20 -27.00
C LEU A 97 -7.94 -8.92 -27.50
N ARG A 98 -8.71 -7.83 -27.53
CA ARG A 98 -8.23 -6.51 -27.91
C ARG A 98 -8.30 -5.55 -26.74
N ARG A 99 -7.26 -4.75 -26.58
CA ARG A 99 -7.23 -3.66 -25.61
C ARG A 99 -8.19 -2.55 -26.02
N CYS A 100 -8.73 -1.86 -25.04
CA CYS A 100 -9.29 -0.53 -25.28
C CYS A 100 -8.19 0.38 -25.85
N ALA A 101 -8.38 0.89 -27.06
CA ALA A 101 -7.40 1.72 -27.75
C ALA A 101 -7.13 3.07 -27.06
N LYS A 102 -8.00 3.50 -26.13
CA LYS A 102 -7.86 4.75 -25.39
C LYS A 102 -7.02 4.59 -24.13
N CYS A 103 -7.39 3.68 -23.23
CA CYS A 103 -6.68 3.53 -21.95
C CYS A 103 -5.49 2.56 -22.00
N LEU A 104 -5.48 1.63 -22.96
CA LEU A 104 -4.49 0.55 -23.07
C LEU A 104 -4.37 -0.34 -21.82
N ASN A 105 -5.39 -0.34 -20.95
CA ASN A 105 -5.41 -1.06 -19.68
C ASN A 105 -6.33 -2.28 -19.68
N VAL A 106 -7.56 -2.15 -20.21
CA VAL A 106 -8.57 -3.22 -20.19
C VAL A 106 -8.69 -3.92 -21.53
N TYR A 107 -9.15 -5.18 -21.51
CA TYR A 107 -9.29 -6.03 -22.67
C TYR A 107 -10.74 -6.45 -22.92
N TYR A 108 -11.07 -6.72 -24.18
CA TYR A 108 -12.37 -7.24 -24.60
C TYR A 108 -12.17 -8.35 -25.62
N CYS A 109 -12.95 -9.43 -25.49
CA CYS A 109 -12.92 -10.52 -26.47
C CYS A 109 -13.66 -10.19 -27.77
N SER A 110 -14.48 -9.13 -27.80
CA SER A 110 -15.21 -8.70 -29.00
C SER A 110 -15.65 -7.24 -28.93
N LYS A 111 -16.04 -6.67 -30.08
CA LYS A 111 -16.62 -5.31 -30.16
C LYS A 111 -17.95 -5.21 -29.42
N GLU A 112 -18.72 -6.30 -29.37
CA GLU A 112 -19.99 -6.38 -28.66
C GLU A 112 -19.78 -6.27 -27.14
N CYS A 113 -18.79 -7.01 -26.60
CA CYS A 113 -18.39 -6.88 -25.20
C CYS A 113 -17.93 -5.45 -24.86
N GLN A 114 -17.11 -4.84 -25.73
CA GLN A 114 -16.67 -3.46 -25.55
C GLN A 114 -17.86 -2.48 -25.56
N LYS A 115 -18.80 -2.61 -26.50
CA LYS A 115 -19.99 -1.76 -26.58
C LYS A 115 -20.90 -1.92 -25.36
N LYS A 116 -21.07 -3.15 -24.87
CA LYS A 116 -21.88 -3.46 -23.68
C LYS A 116 -21.29 -2.83 -22.42
N ASP A 117 -19.97 -2.90 -22.26
CA ASP A 117 -19.26 -2.34 -21.11
C ASP A 117 -19.05 -0.82 -21.19
N TRP A 118 -19.17 -0.21 -22.38
CA TRP A 118 -18.80 1.19 -22.63
C TRP A 118 -19.51 2.20 -21.70
N SER A 119 -20.78 1.98 -21.36
CA SER A 119 -21.54 2.89 -20.48
C SER A 119 -20.90 3.01 -19.09
N LEU A 120 -20.27 1.94 -18.61
CA LEU A 120 -19.52 1.88 -17.36
C LEU A 120 -18.07 2.31 -17.59
N HIS A 121 -17.36 1.65 -18.52
CA HIS A 121 -15.95 1.88 -18.78
C HIS A 121 -15.60 3.33 -19.12
N LYS A 122 -16.46 4.05 -19.85
CA LYS A 122 -16.19 5.45 -20.23
C LYS A 122 -15.96 6.37 -19.02
N LYS A 123 -16.50 6.03 -17.85
CA LYS A 123 -16.30 6.77 -16.58
C LYS A 123 -14.87 6.64 -16.07
N PHE A 124 -14.24 5.49 -16.30
CA PHE A 124 -12.91 5.16 -15.77
C PHE A 124 -11.81 5.21 -16.83
N CYS A 125 -12.15 5.13 -18.11
CA CYS A 125 -11.21 5.00 -19.24
C CYS A 125 -10.02 5.98 -19.15
N LYS A 126 -10.25 7.26 -18.83
CA LYS A 126 -9.18 8.25 -18.65
C LYS A 126 -8.29 7.92 -17.45
N LYS A 127 -8.87 7.63 -16.28
CA LYS A 127 -8.07 7.27 -15.08
C LYS A 127 -7.31 5.96 -15.29
N LEU A 128 -7.90 4.98 -15.99
CA LEU A 128 -7.24 3.71 -16.32
C LEU A 128 -6.07 3.86 -17.28
N ARG A 129 -6.01 4.95 -18.06
CA ARG A 129 -4.82 5.30 -18.83
C ARG A 129 -3.66 5.63 -17.89
N MET A 130 -3.91 6.40 -16.83
CA MET A 130 -2.93 6.73 -15.80
C MET A 130 -2.44 5.46 -15.10
N VAL A 131 -3.35 4.61 -14.61
CA VAL A 131 -3.03 3.32 -13.98
C VAL A 131 -2.10 2.46 -14.86
N ALA A 132 -2.39 2.38 -16.16
CA ALA A 132 -1.58 1.58 -17.08
C ALA A 132 -0.15 2.11 -17.29
N ILE A 133 0.06 3.41 -17.08
CA ILE A 133 1.39 4.04 -17.16
C ILE A 133 2.07 3.90 -15.80
N ASP A 134 1.38 4.26 -14.72
CA ASP A 134 1.91 4.25 -13.35
C ASP A 134 2.43 2.85 -12.97
N ARG A 135 1.69 1.79 -13.32
CA ARG A 135 2.12 0.39 -13.11
C ARG A 135 3.46 0.05 -13.78
N LEU A 136 3.78 0.69 -14.89
CA LEU A 136 5.07 0.50 -15.57
C LEU A 136 6.14 1.39 -14.93
N VAL A 137 5.80 2.63 -14.59
CA VAL A 137 6.70 3.59 -13.94
C VAL A 137 7.11 3.13 -12.54
N ASP A 138 6.29 2.35 -11.83
CA ASP A 138 6.63 1.69 -10.57
C ASP A 138 7.92 0.86 -10.67
N TRP A 139 8.25 0.33 -11.85
CA TRP A 139 9.52 -0.39 -12.06
C TRP A 139 10.75 0.45 -11.74
N LEU A 140 10.65 1.77 -11.84
CA LEU A 140 11.72 2.71 -11.50
C LEU A 140 12.04 2.75 -10.00
N LEU A 141 11.15 2.25 -9.14
CA LEU A 141 11.45 2.01 -7.73
C LEU A 141 12.51 0.91 -7.57
N HIS A 142 12.45 -0.12 -8.42
CA HIS A 142 13.40 -1.25 -8.38
C HIS A 142 14.76 -0.91 -8.97
N THR A 143 14.81 0.02 -9.93
CA THR A 143 16.08 0.51 -10.50
C THR A 143 16.73 1.59 -9.63
N GLY A 144 16.02 2.09 -8.62
CA GLY A 144 16.51 3.11 -7.69
C GLY A 144 16.42 4.54 -8.22
N ASP A 145 15.75 4.77 -9.35
CA ASP A 145 15.46 6.12 -9.85
C ASP A 145 14.36 6.80 -9.02
N LEU A 146 13.44 6.01 -8.47
CA LEU A 146 12.36 6.45 -7.59
C LEU A 146 12.44 5.86 -6.17
N PRO A 147 11.84 6.53 -5.16
CA PRO A 147 11.46 7.95 -5.19
C PRO A 147 12.70 8.83 -5.42
N PHE A 148 12.54 9.96 -6.09
CA PHE A 148 13.64 10.91 -6.22
C PHE A 148 14.04 11.45 -4.83
N PRO A 149 15.32 11.80 -4.62
CA PRO A 149 15.76 12.38 -3.36
C PRO A 149 15.10 13.74 -3.12
N THR A 150 14.82 14.01 -1.86
CA THR A 150 14.27 15.27 -1.34
C THR A 150 15.30 15.94 -0.43
N GLU A 151 15.14 17.24 -0.24
CA GLU A 151 15.99 18.05 0.64
C GLU A 151 15.30 18.33 1.98
N THR A 152 16.06 18.86 2.95
CA THR A 152 15.46 19.37 4.19
C THR A 152 14.37 20.40 3.89
N TRP A 153 13.25 20.31 4.60
CA TRP A 153 12.13 21.21 4.39
C TRP A 153 12.52 22.65 4.68
N THR A 154 12.12 23.56 3.78
CA THR A 154 12.34 25.00 3.95
C THR A 154 11.32 25.64 4.89
N HIS A 155 10.19 24.98 5.12
CA HIS A 155 9.15 25.39 6.05
C HIS A 155 9.05 24.43 7.25
N PRO A 156 8.75 24.94 8.46
CA PRO A 156 8.41 24.09 9.58
C PRO A 156 7.24 23.17 9.25
N ALA A 157 7.26 21.95 9.78
CA ALA A 157 6.19 20.96 9.57
C ALA A 157 4.78 21.53 9.77
N LYS A 158 4.58 22.41 10.76
CA LYS A 158 3.27 23.05 11.06
C LYS A 158 2.75 23.99 9.96
N GLU A 159 3.57 24.41 9.02
CA GLU A 159 3.19 25.30 7.92
C GLU A 159 2.90 24.52 6.62
N VAL A 160 3.32 23.26 6.54
CA VAL A 160 3.10 22.38 5.38
C VAL A 160 1.93 21.47 5.69
N GLN A 161 0.73 21.85 5.24
CA GLN A 161 -0.51 21.18 5.60
C GLN A 161 -1.02 20.25 4.50
N CYS A 162 -0.55 20.39 3.26
CA CYS A 162 -0.96 19.58 2.12
C CYS A 162 0.13 19.46 1.03
N TRP A 163 -0.17 18.72 -0.04
CA TRP A 163 0.73 18.59 -1.20
C TRP A 163 1.07 19.92 -1.86
N ASP A 164 0.15 20.87 -1.95
CA ASP A 164 0.44 22.17 -2.57
C ASP A 164 1.53 22.91 -1.79
N ASP A 165 1.43 22.93 -0.45
CA ASP A 165 2.47 23.50 0.41
C ASP A 165 3.79 22.77 0.23
N TRP A 166 3.76 21.43 0.20
CA TRP A 166 4.96 20.62 0.04
C TRP A 166 5.65 20.89 -1.30
N LEU A 167 4.88 21.03 -2.38
CA LEU A 167 5.36 21.32 -3.72
C LEU A 167 6.00 22.71 -3.82
N THR A 168 5.53 23.70 -3.05
CA THR A 168 6.18 25.03 -3.01
C THR A 168 7.63 24.98 -2.52
N MET A 169 7.99 23.96 -1.72
CA MET A 169 9.36 23.76 -1.25
C MET A 169 10.29 23.13 -2.28
N GLN A 170 9.74 22.55 -3.36
CA GLN A 170 10.50 21.72 -4.29
C GLN A 170 10.94 22.49 -5.55
N SER A 171 11.78 23.51 -5.36
CA SER A 171 12.21 24.42 -6.44
C SER A 171 12.86 23.75 -7.66
N ASP A 172 13.48 22.57 -7.48
CA ASP A 172 14.21 21.81 -8.49
C ASP A 172 13.51 20.49 -8.90
N LEU A 173 12.26 20.28 -8.47
CA LEU A 173 11.47 19.07 -8.77
C LEU A 173 11.43 18.77 -10.27
N LYS A 174 11.15 19.78 -11.08
CA LYS A 174 11.06 19.65 -12.54
C LYS A 174 12.36 19.14 -13.14
N ALA A 175 13.50 19.70 -12.72
CA ALA A 175 14.82 19.29 -13.22
C ALA A 175 15.17 17.85 -12.81
N ARG A 176 14.84 17.44 -11.58
CA ARG A 176 15.00 16.04 -11.14
C ARG A 176 14.17 15.08 -12.00
N MET A 177 12.91 15.40 -12.26
CA MET A 177 12.03 14.58 -13.08
C MET A 177 12.51 14.51 -14.54
N GLU A 178 12.97 15.62 -15.12
CA GLU A 178 13.57 15.66 -16.46
C GLU A 178 14.83 14.77 -16.58
N SER A 179 15.65 14.74 -15.53
CA SER A 179 16.81 13.83 -15.45
C SER A 179 16.38 12.36 -15.51
N ILE A 180 15.35 11.97 -14.77
CA ILE A 180 14.81 10.60 -14.78
C ILE A 180 14.17 10.28 -16.15
N LEU A 181 13.43 11.21 -16.73
CA LEU A 181 12.79 11.05 -18.04
C LEU A 181 13.80 10.80 -19.17
N SER A 182 14.99 11.42 -19.07
CA SER A 182 16.08 11.28 -20.04
C SER A 182 17.01 10.09 -19.75
N GLY A 183 16.83 9.39 -18.63
CA GLY A 183 17.64 8.26 -18.22
C GLY A 183 17.47 6.99 -19.07
N SER A 184 18.48 6.11 -19.03
CA SER A 184 18.46 4.82 -19.74
C SER A 184 17.35 3.91 -19.22
N ASN A 185 17.12 3.87 -17.90
CA ASN A 185 16.07 3.04 -17.29
C ASN A 185 14.68 3.44 -17.83
N MET A 186 14.38 4.74 -17.98
CA MET A 186 13.13 5.18 -18.60
C MET A 186 13.00 4.67 -20.04
N THR A 187 14.08 4.63 -20.82
CA THR A 187 14.07 4.11 -22.20
C THR A 187 13.90 2.59 -22.24
N ASP A 188 14.61 1.88 -21.37
CA ASP A 188 14.57 0.43 -21.25
C ASP A 188 13.20 -0.07 -20.77
N LEU A 189 12.53 0.68 -19.89
CA LEU A 189 11.19 0.40 -19.42
C LEU A 189 10.22 0.20 -20.59
N TRP A 190 10.10 1.21 -21.46
CA TRP A 190 9.15 1.16 -22.58
C TRP A 190 9.55 0.15 -23.66
N THR A 191 10.85 -0.02 -23.86
CA THR A 191 11.41 -1.02 -24.78
C THR A 191 11.04 -2.44 -24.34
N ASN A 192 11.28 -2.77 -23.06
CA ASN A 192 11.01 -4.09 -22.51
C ASN A 192 9.50 -4.33 -22.32
N ALA A 193 8.73 -3.30 -21.97
CA ALA A 193 7.26 -3.37 -21.89
C ALA A 193 6.60 -3.56 -23.27
N CYS A 194 7.35 -3.41 -24.37
CA CYS A 194 6.84 -3.49 -25.74
C CYS A 194 5.62 -2.60 -25.96
N ARG A 195 5.65 -1.39 -25.37
CA ARG A 195 4.56 -0.40 -25.40
C ARG A 195 5.08 0.92 -25.98
N PRO A 196 4.23 1.66 -26.72
CA PRO A 196 4.59 3.01 -27.14
C PRO A 196 4.87 3.87 -25.91
N ARG A 197 6.00 4.59 -25.93
CA ARG A 197 6.33 5.55 -24.89
C ARG A 197 5.28 6.68 -24.87
N PRO A 198 4.63 6.95 -23.72
CA PRO A 198 3.74 8.09 -23.55
C PRO A 198 4.43 9.44 -23.81
N GLU A 199 3.63 10.48 -24.02
CA GLU A 199 4.14 11.85 -24.14
C GLU A 199 4.77 12.33 -22.83
N GLU A 200 5.74 13.23 -22.90
CA GLU A 200 6.49 13.68 -21.72
C GLU A 200 5.62 14.26 -20.59
N PRO A 201 4.58 15.07 -20.84
CA PRO A 201 3.70 15.54 -19.77
C PRO A 201 3.01 14.39 -19.02
N GLU A 202 2.56 13.36 -19.74
CA GLU A 202 1.88 12.20 -19.15
C GLU A 202 2.86 11.37 -18.28
N LEU A 203 4.12 11.27 -18.71
CA LEU A 203 5.19 10.63 -17.93
C LEU A 203 5.61 11.45 -16.71
N CYS A 204 5.70 12.77 -16.84
CA CYS A 204 6.00 13.66 -15.73
C CYS A 204 4.94 13.48 -14.63
N ASP A 205 3.66 13.55 -14.99
CA ASP A 205 2.58 13.35 -14.02
C ASP A 205 2.64 11.93 -13.40
N SER A 206 3.05 10.92 -14.17
CA SER A 206 3.20 9.55 -13.66
C SER A 206 4.35 9.40 -12.66
N LEU A 207 5.52 9.97 -12.95
CA LEU A 207 6.65 10.01 -12.01
C LEU A 207 6.24 10.65 -10.68
N TRP A 208 5.50 11.75 -10.74
CA TRP A 208 5.00 12.42 -9.53
C TRP A 208 4.01 11.54 -8.77
N ARG A 209 3.02 10.94 -9.45
CA ARG A 209 2.06 10.04 -8.80
C ARG A 209 2.74 8.90 -8.07
N VAL A 210 3.68 8.19 -8.72
CA VAL A 210 4.44 7.09 -8.11
C VAL A 210 5.26 7.58 -6.92
N CYS A 211 5.92 8.73 -7.02
CA CYS A 211 6.63 9.31 -5.88
C CYS A 211 5.71 9.71 -4.72
N SER A 212 4.54 10.29 -5.02
CA SER A 212 3.58 10.72 -4.01
C SER A 212 3.08 9.56 -3.15
N GLU A 213 2.92 8.36 -3.74
CA GLU A 213 2.57 7.15 -2.99
C GLU A 213 3.63 6.79 -1.95
N PHE A 214 4.90 6.83 -2.35
CA PHE A 214 6.01 6.53 -1.46
C PHE A 214 6.13 7.58 -0.35
N LEU A 215 6.11 8.87 -0.71
CA LEU A 215 6.25 10.00 0.20
C LEU A 215 5.05 10.15 1.15
N SER A 216 3.86 9.68 0.73
CA SER A 216 2.64 9.71 1.55
C SER A 216 2.83 9.02 2.91
N ARG A 217 3.63 7.96 3.00
CA ARG A 217 3.88 7.23 4.25
C ARG A 217 4.60 8.07 5.30
N PRO A 218 5.84 8.56 5.09
CA PRO A 218 6.52 9.39 6.08
C PRO A 218 5.76 10.70 6.35
N LEU A 219 5.11 11.30 5.35
CA LEU A 219 4.27 12.49 5.54
C LEU A 219 3.08 12.22 6.47
N THR A 220 2.44 11.07 6.34
CA THR A 220 1.34 10.66 7.24
C THR A 220 1.83 10.41 8.67
N ILE A 221 3.01 9.79 8.85
CA ILE A 221 3.62 9.63 10.18
C ILE A 221 3.88 11.02 10.79
N GLY A 222 4.44 11.94 10.00
CA GLY A 222 4.66 13.32 10.40
C GLY A 222 3.37 14.06 10.79
N LEU A 223 2.29 13.86 10.04
CA LEU A 223 0.96 14.36 10.37
C LEU A 223 0.48 13.82 11.73
N GLY A 224 0.69 12.54 12.00
CA GLY A 224 0.40 11.92 13.31
C GLY A 224 1.18 12.56 14.45
N ILE A 225 2.49 12.79 14.28
CA ILE A 225 3.34 13.50 15.24
C ILE A 225 2.74 14.88 15.57
N GLN A 226 2.28 15.62 14.56
CA GLN A 226 1.68 16.95 14.75
C GLN A 226 0.31 16.91 15.41
N MET A 227 -0.58 16.01 14.99
CA MET A 227 -1.94 15.90 15.53
C MET A 227 -1.94 15.56 17.02
N PHE A 228 -0.99 14.72 17.45
CA PHE A 228 -0.80 14.36 18.86
C PHE A 228 0.19 15.28 19.61
N ARG A 229 0.66 16.36 18.98
CA ARG A 229 1.55 17.37 19.58
C ARG A 229 2.82 16.75 20.19
N LEU A 230 3.38 15.77 19.51
CA LEU A 230 4.65 15.15 19.91
C LEU A 230 5.82 16.07 19.55
N GLU A 231 6.83 16.11 20.42
CA GLU A 231 7.92 17.09 20.35
C GLU A 231 9.26 16.43 19.96
N PRO A 232 9.51 16.15 18.66
CA PRO A 232 10.70 15.42 18.19
C PRO A 232 12.02 16.17 18.46
N TYR A 233 11.97 17.48 18.73
CA TYR A 233 13.14 18.29 19.07
C TYR A 233 13.52 18.21 20.55
N SER A 234 12.57 17.85 21.41
CA SER A 234 12.77 17.83 22.87
C SER A 234 13.32 16.50 23.34
N ARG A 235 12.89 15.40 22.71
CA ARG A 235 13.34 14.04 23.02
C ARG A 235 13.18 13.14 21.80
N PRO A 236 13.86 11.99 21.79
CA PRO A 236 13.67 11.03 20.72
C PRO A 236 12.26 10.42 20.80
N LEU A 237 11.71 10.04 19.63
CA LEU A 237 10.38 9.43 19.53
C LEU A 237 10.47 8.01 18.97
N THR A 238 9.60 7.13 19.47
CA THR A 238 9.39 5.78 18.96
C THR A 238 8.03 5.68 18.29
N ILE A 239 7.99 5.28 17.03
CA ILE A 239 6.77 5.06 16.25
C ILE A 239 6.66 3.56 15.94
N HIS A 240 5.54 2.95 16.28
CA HIS A 240 5.27 1.57 15.85
C HIS A 240 4.34 1.59 14.63
N LEU A 241 4.78 1.00 13.52
CA LEU A 241 3.92 0.72 12.36
C LEU A 241 3.28 -0.65 12.55
N VAL A 242 1.98 -0.69 12.87
CA VAL A 242 1.25 -1.92 13.20
C VAL A 242 0.53 -2.49 11.98
N GLY A 243 0.51 -3.82 11.88
CA GLY A 243 -0.03 -4.50 10.69
C GLY A 243 0.87 -4.39 9.46
N ALA A 244 2.18 -4.12 9.65
CA ALA A 244 3.13 -4.01 8.55
C ALA A 244 3.20 -5.33 7.76
N GLY A 245 3.08 -5.24 6.44
CA GLY A 245 3.09 -6.41 5.55
C GLY A 245 4.03 -6.26 4.37
N HIS A 246 3.71 -6.95 3.28
CA HIS A 246 4.49 -6.92 2.04
C HIS A 246 4.63 -5.49 1.48
N ASN A 247 3.57 -4.68 1.54
CA ASN A 247 3.56 -3.32 1.00
C ASN A 247 4.61 -2.41 1.66
N GLU A 248 4.86 -2.57 2.96
CA GLU A 248 5.79 -1.75 3.72
C GLU A 248 7.19 -2.36 3.79
N THR A 249 7.31 -3.69 3.74
CA THR A 249 8.57 -4.39 4.08
C THR A 249 9.26 -5.09 2.92
N LEU A 250 8.55 -5.41 1.83
CA LEU A 250 9.15 -6.07 0.67
C LEU A 250 10.09 -5.11 -0.06
N GLY A 251 11.39 -5.39 -0.04
CA GLY A 251 12.41 -4.53 -0.65
C GLY A 251 12.69 -3.24 0.12
N ALA A 252 12.19 -3.13 1.36
CA ALA A 252 12.38 -1.94 2.18
C ALA A 252 13.87 -1.63 2.43
N ARG A 253 14.24 -0.38 2.19
CA ARG A 253 15.58 0.17 2.48
C ARG A 253 15.57 0.87 3.81
N THR A 254 16.73 0.95 4.45
CA THR A 254 16.86 1.62 5.75
C THR A 254 16.65 3.13 5.70
N THR A 255 16.57 3.71 4.51
CA THR A 255 16.40 5.15 4.22
C THR A 255 14.98 5.51 3.77
N ASP A 256 14.06 4.54 3.71
CA ASP A 256 12.73 4.74 3.11
C ASP A 256 11.85 5.74 3.89
N LEU A 257 12.20 6.05 5.14
CA LEU A 257 11.51 7.03 5.97
C LEU A 257 12.35 8.28 6.28
N ASP A 258 13.46 8.51 5.57
CA ASP A 258 14.34 9.68 5.78
C ASP A 258 13.63 11.02 5.57
N GLU A 259 12.49 11.04 4.87
CA GLU A 259 11.64 12.23 4.74
C GLU A 259 11.20 12.78 6.12
N LEU A 260 11.08 11.93 7.15
CA LEU A 260 10.83 12.39 8.51
C LEU A 260 11.99 13.24 9.07
N SER A 261 13.25 12.88 8.78
CA SER A 261 14.40 13.71 9.16
C SER A 261 14.44 15.02 8.39
N ARG A 262 13.92 15.04 7.15
CA ARG A 262 13.80 16.27 6.34
C ARG A 262 12.67 17.17 6.83
N MET A 263 11.57 16.59 7.30
CA MET A 263 10.42 17.27 7.91
C MET A 263 10.74 17.84 9.29
N PHE A 264 11.58 17.18 10.08
CA PHE A 264 11.97 17.58 11.43
C PHE A 264 13.49 17.74 11.58
N PRO A 265 14.13 18.71 10.91
CA PRO A 265 15.58 18.85 10.94
C PRO A 265 16.11 19.12 12.35
N GLY A 266 17.04 18.30 12.83
CA GLY A 266 17.61 18.41 14.18
C GLY A 266 16.82 17.69 15.29
N HIS A 267 15.86 16.83 14.92
CA HIS A 267 15.18 15.96 15.88
C HIS A 267 16.16 15.12 16.71
N GLN A 268 15.75 14.75 17.94
CA GLN A 268 16.64 14.05 18.88
C GLN A 268 16.81 12.55 18.59
N GLY A 269 16.08 12.04 17.61
CA GLY A 269 16.12 10.65 17.15
C GLY A 269 14.71 10.17 16.84
N LEU A 270 14.52 9.46 15.73
CA LEU A 270 13.23 8.85 15.38
C LEU A 270 13.47 7.37 15.17
N GLU A 271 12.73 6.54 15.87
CA GLU A 271 12.70 5.10 15.63
C GLU A 271 11.35 4.70 15.06
N VAL A 272 11.36 3.89 14.00
CA VAL A 272 10.18 3.33 13.38
C VAL A 272 10.27 1.81 13.40
N VAL A 273 9.41 1.16 14.19
CA VAL A 273 9.36 -0.30 14.33
C VAL A 273 8.17 -0.85 13.56
N MET A 274 8.43 -1.57 12.48
CA MET A 274 7.41 -2.21 11.63
C MET A 274 7.04 -3.58 12.19
N VAL A 275 5.82 -3.74 12.67
CA VAL A 275 5.35 -4.96 13.33
C VAL A 275 4.15 -5.53 12.58
N GLY A 276 4.26 -6.78 12.15
CA GLY A 276 3.13 -7.48 11.54
C GLY A 276 3.42 -8.93 11.14
N PRO A 277 2.37 -9.74 10.94
CA PRO A 277 2.51 -11.17 10.63
C PRO A 277 3.11 -11.43 9.24
N GLU A 278 2.98 -10.47 8.33
CA GLU A 278 3.43 -10.55 6.93
C GLU A 278 4.74 -9.80 6.69
N VAL A 279 5.45 -9.40 7.75
CA VAL A 279 6.78 -8.77 7.63
C VAL A 279 7.76 -9.71 6.92
N VAL A 280 8.42 -9.18 5.90
CA VAL A 280 9.36 -9.91 5.05
C VAL A 280 10.79 -9.79 5.56
N LYS A 281 11.61 -10.83 5.34
CA LYS A 281 13.05 -10.77 5.59
C LYS A 281 13.74 -9.76 4.67
N GLY A 282 14.52 -8.86 5.24
CA GLY A 282 15.23 -7.84 4.48
C GLY A 282 16.19 -7.01 5.34
N PRO A 283 16.77 -5.93 4.79
CA PRO A 283 17.73 -5.08 5.50
C PRO A 283 17.19 -4.45 6.79
N ILE A 284 15.87 -4.28 6.89
CA ILE A 284 15.19 -3.71 8.05
C ILE A 284 14.86 -4.75 9.14
N MET A 285 15.03 -6.05 8.89
CA MET A 285 14.86 -7.10 9.91
C MET A 285 16.06 -7.13 10.86
N ARG A 286 16.09 -6.15 11.74
CA ARG A 286 17.10 -5.95 12.79
C ARG A 286 16.39 -5.62 14.10
N PRO A 287 17.01 -5.88 15.26
CA PRO A 287 16.37 -5.63 16.55
C PRO A 287 15.89 -4.17 16.67
N PRO A 288 14.70 -3.95 17.26
CA PRO A 288 14.32 -2.62 17.71
C PRO A 288 15.32 -2.16 18.76
N LEU A 289 15.53 -0.86 18.85
CA LEU A 289 16.41 -0.28 19.83
C LEU A 289 15.74 -0.38 21.21
N LYS A 290 16.51 -0.87 22.18
CA LYS A 290 16.14 -0.81 23.60
C LYS A 290 16.20 0.62 24.15
N ALA A 291 16.87 1.52 23.42
CA ALA A 291 17.14 2.90 23.79
C ALA A 291 16.95 3.81 22.55
N PHE A 292 16.97 5.11 22.74
CA PHE A 292 16.59 6.05 21.69
C PHE A 292 17.46 6.01 20.42
N GLY A 293 16.79 6.26 19.28
CA GLY A 293 17.44 6.38 17.97
C GLY A 293 18.51 7.48 17.88
N PRO A 294 19.46 7.37 16.93
CA PRO A 294 20.52 8.36 16.74
C PRO A 294 19.94 9.74 16.41
N ARG A 295 20.49 10.79 17.04
CA ARG A 295 20.11 12.20 16.78
C ARG A 295 20.16 12.53 15.29
N GLY A 296 19.12 13.20 14.81
CA GLY A 296 18.99 13.64 13.42
C GLY A 296 18.86 12.52 12.39
N ARG A 297 18.56 11.28 12.80
CA ARG A 297 18.40 10.14 11.90
C ARG A 297 17.18 9.29 12.24
N VAL A 298 16.52 8.79 11.20
CA VAL A 298 15.50 7.75 11.34
C VAL A 298 16.16 6.37 11.40
N TYR A 299 15.80 5.59 12.42
CA TYR A 299 16.15 4.19 12.51
C TYR A 299 14.92 3.34 12.24
N ILE A 300 14.98 2.49 11.22
CA ILE A 300 13.88 1.57 10.87
C ILE A 300 14.24 0.15 11.31
N SER A 301 13.36 -0.52 12.04
CA SER A 301 13.47 -1.95 12.38
C SER A 301 12.16 -2.68 12.07
N ALA A 302 12.17 -4.01 12.10
CA ALA A 302 10.98 -4.79 11.85
C ALA A 302 10.90 -6.04 12.74
N TYR A 303 9.67 -6.42 13.10
CA TYR A 303 9.33 -7.60 13.87
C TYR A 303 8.21 -8.38 13.17
N LYS A 304 8.44 -9.67 12.95
CA LYS A 304 7.44 -10.56 12.35
C LYS A 304 6.63 -11.23 13.46
N GLY A 305 5.37 -10.83 13.60
CA GLY A 305 4.44 -11.35 14.61
C GLY A 305 3.21 -10.45 14.74
N LEU A 306 2.22 -10.89 15.53
CA LEU A 306 1.09 -10.03 15.86
C LEU A 306 1.55 -8.92 16.82
N TYR A 307 0.92 -7.75 16.73
CA TYR A 307 1.38 -6.59 17.51
C TYR A 307 1.21 -6.79 19.03
N HIS A 308 0.13 -7.43 19.46
CA HIS A 308 -0.11 -7.73 20.87
C HIS A 308 0.87 -8.77 21.42
N GLU A 309 1.31 -9.73 20.60
CA GLU A 309 2.39 -10.67 20.97
C GLU A 309 3.74 -9.92 21.10
N PHE A 310 4.09 -9.10 20.11
CA PHE A 310 5.29 -8.25 20.17
C PHE A 310 5.32 -7.38 21.44
N TRP A 311 4.16 -6.83 21.82
CA TRP A 311 4.01 -6.03 23.02
C TRP A 311 4.31 -6.83 24.29
N GLU A 312 3.64 -7.97 24.48
CA GLU A 312 3.86 -8.86 25.64
C GLU A 312 5.29 -9.40 25.70
N GLU A 313 5.83 -9.81 24.56
CA GLU A 313 7.13 -10.48 24.48
C GLU A 313 8.30 -9.53 24.65
N LEU A 314 8.21 -8.30 24.10
CA LEU A 314 9.34 -7.38 24.04
C LEU A 314 9.08 -6.04 24.74
N VAL A 315 7.92 -5.41 24.54
CA VAL A 315 7.66 -4.07 25.10
C VAL A 315 7.47 -4.13 26.62
N GLU A 316 6.64 -5.04 27.13
CA GLU A 316 6.40 -5.20 28.57
C GLU A 316 7.66 -5.65 29.31
N LYS A 317 8.49 -6.47 28.66
CA LYS A 317 9.78 -6.93 29.20
C LYS A 317 10.91 -5.90 29.03
N ARG A 318 10.62 -4.72 28.49
CA ARG A 318 11.59 -3.63 28.25
C ARG A 318 12.74 -4.04 27.32
N GLU A 319 12.46 -4.95 26.40
CA GLU A 319 13.34 -5.38 25.32
C GLU A 319 13.08 -4.62 24.00
N ALA A 320 11.98 -3.89 23.92
CA ALA A 320 11.69 -2.86 22.93
C ALA A 320 11.12 -1.62 23.63
N ALA A 321 11.32 -0.44 23.04
CA ALA A 321 10.76 0.80 23.56
C ALA A 321 9.22 0.82 23.45
N ARG A 322 8.55 1.53 24.36
CA ARG A 322 7.11 1.83 24.21
C ARG A 322 6.93 2.88 23.11
N PRO A 323 5.88 2.80 22.29
CA PRO A 323 5.62 3.79 21.26
C PRO A 323 5.11 5.10 21.86
N ASP A 324 5.54 6.20 21.25
CA ASP A 324 4.92 7.52 21.40
C ASP A 324 3.74 7.70 20.43
N LEU A 325 3.78 6.98 19.31
CA LEU A 325 2.76 6.97 18.27
C LEU A 325 2.66 5.57 17.66
N VAL A 326 1.44 5.11 17.44
CA VAL A 326 1.14 3.94 16.62
C VAL A 326 0.52 4.39 15.31
N VAL A 327 1.03 3.89 14.19
CA VAL A 327 0.48 4.14 12.85
C VAL A 327 0.14 2.81 12.18
N GLY A 328 -1.03 2.73 11.55
CA GLY A 328 -1.47 1.55 10.81
C GLY A 328 -1.86 1.96 9.41
N PHE A 329 -1.07 1.55 8.41
CA PHE A 329 -1.40 1.82 7.02
C PHE A 329 -2.35 0.75 6.51
N HIS A 330 -3.57 1.16 6.14
CA HIS A 330 -4.57 0.26 5.57
C HIS A 330 -4.77 -1.04 6.37
N PRO A 331 -5.04 -0.96 7.68
CA PRO A 331 -4.99 -2.12 8.58
C PRO A 331 -6.06 -3.18 8.26
N GLY A 332 -7.10 -2.83 7.49
CA GLY A 332 -8.04 -3.81 6.92
C GLY A 332 -8.94 -4.54 7.92
N PHE A 333 -8.96 -4.13 9.20
CA PHE A 333 -9.74 -4.80 10.25
C PHE A 333 -11.26 -4.76 10.02
N HIS A 334 -11.75 -3.89 9.13
CA HIS A 334 -13.15 -3.87 8.71
C HIS A 334 -13.51 -5.03 7.76
N ALA A 335 -12.52 -5.61 7.07
CA ALA A 335 -12.71 -6.65 6.07
C ALA A 335 -12.40 -8.07 6.59
N SER A 336 -11.72 -8.18 7.73
CA SER A 336 -11.42 -9.47 8.36
C SER A 336 -12.67 -10.07 8.99
N GLN A 337 -13.10 -11.26 8.55
CA GLN A 337 -14.23 -11.99 9.14
C GLN A 337 -13.96 -12.44 10.60
N GLY A 338 -12.71 -12.38 11.07
CA GLY A 338 -12.29 -12.69 12.43
C GLY A 338 -11.63 -11.51 13.13
N LEU A 339 -12.36 -10.42 13.42
CA LEU A 339 -11.85 -9.33 14.26
C LEU A 339 -11.24 -9.87 15.56
N GLY A 340 -11.87 -10.91 16.14
CA GLY A 340 -11.49 -11.53 17.41
C GLY A 340 -10.12 -12.22 17.46
N GLU A 341 -9.58 -12.73 16.35
CA GLU A 341 -8.32 -13.49 16.32
C GLU A 341 -7.14 -12.71 15.71
N GLY A 342 -7.39 -11.51 15.18
CA GLY A 342 -6.35 -10.66 14.58
C GLY A 342 -6.24 -9.29 15.26
N TRP A 343 -7.15 -8.39 14.92
CA TRP A 343 -7.05 -6.98 15.28
C TRP A 343 -7.65 -6.64 16.64
N MET A 344 -8.65 -7.37 17.14
CA MET A 344 -9.32 -7.07 18.41
C MET A 344 -8.34 -6.93 19.58
N PRO A 345 -7.42 -7.89 19.84
CA PRO A 345 -6.50 -7.76 20.97
C PRO A 345 -5.57 -6.55 20.81
N THR A 346 -5.13 -6.28 19.58
CA THR A 346 -4.31 -5.10 19.25
C THR A 346 -5.08 -3.80 19.51
N LEU A 347 -6.33 -3.70 19.06
CA LEU A 347 -7.17 -2.50 19.25
C LEU A 347 -7.45 -2.25 20.73
N LEU A 348 -7.84 -3.27 21.49
CA LEU A 348 -8.05 -3.17 22.93
C LEU A 348 -6.78 -2.72 23.66
N LEU A 349 -5.62 -3.28 23.29
CA LEU A 349 -4.33 -2.86 23.84
C LEU A 349 -4.05 -1.38 23.57
N LEU A 350 -4.24 -0.90 22.34
CA LEU A 350 -4.02 0.52 22.01
C LEU A 350 -4.94 1.45 22.82
N ARG A 351 -6.21 1.04 23.00
CA ARG A 351 -7.21 1.76 23.78
C ARG A 351 -6.85 1.79 25.27
N ASP A 352 -6.64 0.62 25.87
CA ASP A 352 -6.49 0.45 27.32
C ASP A 352 -5.17 1.04 27.83
N TYR A 353 -4.13 1.06 27.01
CA TYR A 353 -2.86 1.75 27.30
C TYR A 353 -2.85 3.22 26.86
N CYS A 354 -3.97 3.76 26.37
CA CYS A 354 -4.12 5.15 25.92
C CYS A 354 -3.03 5.60 24.92
N ILE A 355 -2.69 4.73 23.97
CA ILE A 355 -1.60 4.97 23.01
C ILE A 355 -2.12 5.86 21.86
N PRO A 356 -1.48 7.02 21.59
CA PRO A 356 -1.78 7.83 20.42
C PRO A 356 -1.71 6.99 19.14
N SER A 357 -2.82 6.90 18.41
CA SER A 357 -2.95 6.00 17.27
C SER A 357 -3.54 6.70 16.06
N MET A 358 -2.97 6.48 14.87
CA MET A 358 -3.46 6.99 13.60
C MET A 358 -3.48 5.89 12.54
N PHE A 359 -4.65 5.63 11.95
CA PHE A 359 -4.79 4.66 10.87
C PHE A 359 -5.21 5.33 9.57
N THR A 360 -4.84 4.75 8.43
CA THR A 360 -5.25 5.23 7.10
C THR A 360 -6.06 4.23 6.30
N MET A 361 -6.99 4.73 5.47
CA MET A 361 -7.88 3.92 4.63
C MET A 361 -7.74 4.28 3.15
N TYR A 362 -8.09 3.35 2.25
CA TYR A 362 -8.01 3.57 0.80
C TYR A 362 -9.16 4.41 0.25
N ASN A 363 -10.31 4.41 0.94
CA ASN A 363 -11.54 5.07 0.50
C ASN A 363 -12.46 5.39 1.69
N ASP A 364 -13.52 6.16 1.41
CA ASP A 364 -14.51 6.62 2.39
C ASP A 364 -15.38 5.48 2.97
N GLU A 365 -15.60 4.42 2.20
CA GLU A 365 -16.37 3.26 2.65
C GLU A 365 -15.61 2.49 3.74
N GLU A 366 -14.32 2.22 3.52
CA GLU A 366 -13.43 1.63 4.54
C GLU A 366 -13.34 2.49 5.80
N LEU A 367 -13.24 3.82 5.65
CA LEU A 367 -13.23 4.76 6.78
C LEU A 367 -14.50 4.63 7.62
N LYS A 368 -15.68 4.62 7.00
CA LYS A 368 -16.96 4.52 7.70
C LYS A 368 -17.08 3.23 8.50
N TYR A 369 -16.71 2.09 7.91
CA TYR A 369 -16.72 0.81 8.62
C TYR A 369 -15.71 0.79 9.76
N SER A 370 -14.50 1.32 9.54
CA SER A 370 -13.50 1.40 10.59
C SER A 370 -13.94 2.27 11.77
N VAL A 371 -14.55 3.44 11.51
CA VAL A 371 -15.10 4.31 12.55
C VAL A 371 -16.19 3.59 13.35
N GLN A 372 -17.10 2.89 12.68
CA GLN A 372 -18.15 2.14 13.36
C GLN A 372 -17.56 1.11 14.34
N ILE A 373 -16.57 0.32 13.90
CA ILE A 373 -15.89 -0.66 14.75
C ILE A 373 -15.23 0.02 15.95
N LEU A 374 -14.51 1.13 15.74
CA LEU A 374 -13.83 1.80 16.86
C LEU A 374 -14.81 2.40 17.88
N LEU A 375 -15.98 2.87 17.43
CA LEU A 375 -17.04 3.33 18.33
C LEU A 375 -17.65 2.17 19.13
N GLU A 376 -17.87 1.01 18.51
CA GLU A 376 -18.33 -0.20 19.19
C GLU A 376 -17.30 -0.72 20.22
N LEU A 377 -16.02 -0.40 20.02
CA LEU A 377 -14.93 -0.66 20.97
C LEU A 377 -14.72 0.48 21.97
N GLU A 378 -15.62 1.46 22.02
CA GLU A 378 -15.54 2.60 22.94
C GLU A 378 -14.19 3.34 22.83
N MET A 379 -13.62 3.46 21.63
CA MET A 379 -12.41 4.27 21.42
C MET A 379 -12.75 5.75 21.33
N ASP A 380 -11.95 6.59 21.99
CA ASP A 380 -12.04 8.04 21.87
C ASP A 380 -11.40 8.51 20.55
N ILE A 381 -12.23 8.64 19.52
CA ILE A 381 -11.84 9.14 18.19
C ILE A 381 -11.62 10.64 18.26
N LYS A 382 -10.37 11.08 18.04
CA LYS A 382 -9.98 12.50 18.10
C LYS A 382 -10.21 13.24 16.79
N GLY A 383 -10.32 12.53 15.67
CA GLY A 383 -10.43 13.15 14.36
C GLY A 383 -10.44 12.13 13.22
N THR A 384 -11.18 12.46 12.16
CA THR A 384 -11.23 11.68 10.91
C THR A 384 -11.33 12.62 9.73
N GLY A 385 -10.91 12.17 8.55
CA GLY A 385 -11.10 12.95 7.32
C GLY A 385 -10.20 12.52 6.18
N PRO A 386 -10.24 13.26 5.05
CA PRO A 386 -9.27 13.08 3.99
C PRO A 386 -7.87 13.38 4.50
N ASN A 387 -6.91 12.55 4.12
CA ASN A 387 -5.50 12.79 4.41
C ASN A 387 -4.95 13.80 3.39
N PRO A 388 -4.42 14.95 3.84
CA PRO A 388 -3.90 15.96 2.93
C PRO A 388 -2.64 15.51 2.18
N PHE A 389 -1.99 14.44 2.62
CA PHE A 389 -0.84 13.79 1.97
C PHE A 389 -1.21 12.43 1.36
N SER A 390 -2.48 12.24 1.00
CA SER A 390 -2.93 11.06 0.26
C SER A 390 -2.16 10.87 -1.05
N SER A 391 -1.85 9.62 -1.40
CA SER A 391 -1.21 9.31 -2.69
C SER A 391 -2.04 9.87 -3.85
N GLN A 392 -1.36 10.46 -4.83
CA GLN A 392 -2.00 10.88 -6.08
C GLN A 392 -2.05 9.76 -7.12
N LYS A 393 -1.43 8.61 -6.85
CA LYS A 393 -1.45 7.43 -7.72
C LYS A 393 -2.78 6.68 -7.56
N PRO A 394 -3.58 6.56 -8.64
CA PRO A 394 -4.79 5.77 -8.59
C PRO A 394 -4.46 4.28 -8.66
N GLU A 395 -5.05 3.51 -7.76
CA GLU A 395 -4.95 2.05 -7.75
C GLU A 395 -6.23 1.40 -8.28
N GLN A 396 -6.05 0.39 -9.13
CA GLN A 396 -7.14 -0.34 -9.76
C GLN A 396 -7.25 -1.74 -9.16
N VAL A 397 -8.46 -2.13 -8.77
CA VAL A 397 -8.76 -3.55 -8.49
C VAL A 397 -8.63 -4.34 -9.80
N GLN A 398 -7.55 -5.09 -9.94
CA GLN A 398 -7.17 -5.78 -11.17
C GLN A 398 -8.33 -6.61 -11.75
N SER A 399 -8.99 -7.42 -10.94
CA SER A 399 -10.08 -8.32 -11.36
C SER A 399 -11.41 -7.61 -11.61
N SER A 400 -11.55 -6.34 -11.22
CA SER A 400 -12.76 -5.53 -11.42
C SER A 400 -12.39 -4.14 -11.94
N PRO A 401 -11.93 -4.05 -13.20
CA PRO A 401 -11.21 -2.89 -13.69
C PRO A 401 -12.04 -1.60 -13.80
N ASN A 402 -13.37 -1.71 -13.79
CA ASN A 402 -14.30 -0.59 -13.89
C ASN A 402 -15.00 -0.28 -12.54
N LYS A 403 -14.29 -0.48 -11.43
CA LYS A 403 -14.68 -0.03 -10.08
C LYS A 403 -14.06 1.35 -9.79
N GLU A 404 -14.58 2.04 -8.77
CA GLU A 404 -13.91 3.24 -8.25
C GLU A 404 -12.48 2.91 -7.84
N LEU A 405 -11.57 3.85 -8.12
CA LEU A 405 -10.15 3.67 -7.85
C LEU A 405 -9.85 4.05 -6.41
N SER A 406 -8.96 3.29 -5.78
CA SER A 406 -8.44 3.57 -4.45
C SER A 406 -7.19 4.44 -4.54
N TYR A 407 -6.85 5.11 -3.44
CA TYR A 407 -5.60 5.86 -3.30
C TYR A 407 -4.95 5.50 -1.98
N CYS A 408 -3.65 5.21 -1.99
CA CYS A 408 -2.91 4.93 -0.77
C CYS A 408 -3.01 6.12 0.19
N ASN A 409 -3.26 5.82 1.47
CA ASN A 409 -3.50 6.75 2.55
C ASN A 409 -4.53 7.84 2.25
N ALA A 410 -5.62 7.54 1.51
CA ALA A 410 -6.62 8.53 1.11
C ALA A 410 -7.30 9.24 2.30
N PHE A 411 -7.59 8.48 3.35
CA PHE A 411 -8.27 8.97 4.56
C PHE A 411 -7.45 8.62 5.79
N TYR A 412 -7.66 9.39 6.87
CA TYR A 412 -7.12 9.07 8.18
C TYR A 412 -8.25 9.01 9.22
N LEU A 413 -7.98 8.25 10.28
CA LEU A 413 -8.68 8.32 11.55
C LEU A 413 -7.64 8.27 12.66
N ASN A 414 -7.82 9.07 13.71
CA ASN A 414 -6.96 9.04 14.88
C ASN A 414 -7.81 8.90 16.16
N PHE A 415 -7.25 8.22 17.14
CA PHE A 415 -7.92 7.89 18.38
C PHE A 415 -6.90 7.73 19.50
N GLN A 416 -7.35 7.90 20.75
CA GLN A 416 -6.52 7.70 21.92
C GLN A 416 -7.37 7.47 23.16
N GLY A 417 -7.25 6.28 23.75
CA GLY A 417 -7.93 5.95 25.00
C GLY A 417 -9.39 5.51 24.82
N LEU A 418 -10.02 5.24 25.95
CA LEU A 418 -11.44 4.93 26.07
C LEU A 418 -12.27 6.21 25.89
N LEU A 419 -13.41 6.11 25.21
CA LEU A 419 -14.41 7.17 25.14
C LEU A 419 -14.99 7.35 26.54
N GLU A 420 -14.61 8.43 27.22
CA GLU A 420 -15.23 8.79 28.49
C GLU A 420 -16.69 9.19 28.25
N ASP A 421 -17.62 8.50 28.92
CA ASP A 421 -18.99 8.98 29.02
C ASP A 421 -18.96 10.36 29.66
N LYS A 422 -19.43 11.38 28.94
CA LYS A 422 -19.65 12.73 29.49
C LYS A 422 -20.84 12.74 30.47
N LEU A 423 -20.87 11.83 31.44
CA LEU A 423 -21.97 11.69 32.39
C LEU A 423 -21.58 11.95 33.86
N ASP A 424 -20.32 12.24 34.18
CA ASP A 424 -19.89 12.46 35.58
C ASP A 424 -19.28 13.86 35.84
N GLU A 425 -19.75 14.91 35.14
CA GLU A 425 -19.47 16.33 35.50
C GLU A 425 -20.75 17.14 35.73
N GLU A 426 -21.80 16.53 36.29
CA GLU A 426 -22.89 17.26 36.96
C GLU A 426 -23.31 16.51 38.23
N ASP A 427 -22.54 16.64 39.31
CA ASP A 427 -23.00 16.44 40.70
C ASP A 427 -22.37 17.46 41.66
#